data_AF-A0A090WXM5-F1
#
_entry.id   AF-A0A090WXM5-F1
#
_cell.length_a   1.000
_cell.length_b   1.000
_cell.length_c   1.000
_cell.angle_alpha   90.00
_cell.angle_beta   90.00
_cell.angle_gamma   90.00
#
_symmetry.space_group_name_H-M   'P 1'
#
loop_
_entity.id
_entity.type
_entity.pdbx_description
1 polymer ?
#
loop_
_entity_poly.entity_id
_entity_poly.type
_entity_poly.pdbx_seq_one_letter_code
_entity_poly.pdbx_strand_id
1 'polypeptide(L)'
;MTFLTCLLFGFLIAASGSIVPSFLNLTVVKFSLKSGRKSAFYLIGGFATVLFFQANIGAYLSSVLMANSEYITLIQKVGTGILILLSANFFRLYFTSKKQIKKQEIDKSKAYLHGIGMSLLNTFAIPFYFTSISLLIGLEYFEYSLLNSLYFSIGSTAGSFTLYAVYATVASRIEHKLTFIAIRMDFILGCLTGVVGVGNLIYLL
;
A
#
# COMPACT_ATOMS: atom_id res chain seq x y z
N MET A 1 18.79 17.16 3.72
CA MET A 1 17.47 17.03 4.38
C MET A 1 17.62 16.76 5.87
N THR A 2 16.80 17.37 6.74
CA THR A 2 16.79 17.07 8.18
C THR A 2 16.15 15.71 8.45
N PHE A 3 16.80 14.87 9.26
CA PHE A 3 16.32 13.55 9.72
C PHE A 3 14.82 13.51 10.03
N LEU A 4 14.33 14.52 10.76
CA LEU A 4 12.94 14.64 11.19
C LEU A 4 11.97 14.74 10.00
N THR A 5 12.36 15.41 8.92
CA THR A 5 11.52 15.61 7.74
C THR A 5 11.28 14.30 6.99
N CYS A 6 12.33 13.50 6.79
CA CYS A 6 12.21 12.18 6.17
C CYS A 6 11.31 11.25 6.99
N LEU A 7 11.47 11.26 8.32
CA LEU A 7 10.61 10.49 9.23
C LEU A 7 9.15 10.94 9.14
N LEU A 8 8.88 12.25 9.19
CA LEU A 8 7.53 12.79 9.15
C LEU A 8 6.84 12.49 7.82
N PHE A 9 7.52 12.70 6.68
CA PHE A 9 6.94 12.36 5.38
C PHE A 9 6.69 10.86 5.23
N GLY A 10 7.64 10.03 5.65
CA GLY A 10 7.46 8.58 5.69
C GLY A 10 6.20 8.21 6.49
N PHE A 11 6.07 8.75 7.70
CA PHE A 11 4.93 8.51 8.57
C PHE A 11 3.61 8.95 7.93
N LEU A 12 3.52 10.19 7.47
CA LEU A 12 2.29 10.76 6.93
C LEU A 12 1.83 10.05 5.65
N ILE A 13 2.77 9.77 4.73
CA ILE A 13 2.47 9.07 3.48
C ILE A 13 1.97 7.67 3.79
N ALA A 14 2.70 6.90 4.60
CA ALA A 14 2.33 5.52 4.88
C ALA A 14 1.05 5.41 5.72
N ALA A 15 0.84 6.34 6.66
CA ALA A 15 -0.40 6.48 7.39
C ALA A 15 -1.57 6.75 6.43
N SER A 16 -1.44 7.75 5.55
CA SER A 16 -2.49 8.10 4.58
C SER A 16 -2.83 6.94 3.64
N GLY A 17 -1.83 6.24 3.11
CA GLY A 17 -2.02 5.05 2.27
C GLY A 17 -2.68 3.91 3.03
N SER A 18 -2.36 3.75 4.32
CA SER A 18 -2.95 2.70 5.19
C SER A 18 -4.35 3.05 5.71
N ILE A 19 -4.82 4.29 5.57
CA ILE A 19 -6.21 4.67 5.91
C ILE A 19 -7.17 4.01 4.93
N VAL A 20 -6.83 3.99 3.64
CA VAL A 20 -7.69 3.42 2.59
C VAL A 20 -7.86 1.92 2.86
N PRO A 21 -9.10 1.41 2.97
CA PRO A 21 -9.34 -0.01 3.20
C PRO A 21 -8.61 -0.86 2.16
N SER A 22 -7.76 -1.78 2.61
CA SER A 22 -7.07 -2.75 1.76
C SER A 22 -7.22 -4.18 2.28
N PHE A 23 -6.71 -5.13 1.52
CA PHE A 23 -6.62 -6.53 1.93
C PHE A 23 -5.90 -6.71 3.27
N LEU A 24 -4.84 -5.94 3.53
CA LEU A 24 -4.10 -6.00 4.80
C LEU A 24 -4.96 -5.47 5.96
N ASN A 25 -5.67 -4.35 5.78
CA ASN A 25 -6.56 -3.78 6.81
C ASN A 25 -7.67 -4.77 7.20
N LEU A 26 -8.27 -5.45 6.21
CA LEU A 26 -9.29 -6.47 6.44
C LEU A 26 -8.75 -7.67 7.18
N THR A 27 -7.53 -8.09 6.84
CA THR A 27 -6.83 -9.17 7.53
C THR A 27 -6.62 -8.80 9.00
N VAL A 28 -6.17 -7.59 9.29
CA VAL A 28 -5.99 -7.10 10.68
C VAL A 28 -7.30 -7.09 11.44
N VAL A 29 -8.38 -6.56 10.87
CA VAL A 29 -9.69 -6.49 11.53
C VAL A 29 -10.21 -7.89 11.84
N LYS A 30 -10.25 -8.79 10.85
CA LYS A 30 -10.73 -10.17 11.03
C LYS A 30 -9.86 -10.94 12.01
N PHE A 31 -8.55 -10.77 11.93
CA PHE A 31 -7.62 -11.45 12.82
C PHE A 31 -7.70 -10.91 14.25
N SER A 32 -7.90 -9.60 14.44
CA SER A 32 -8.10 -9.00 15.77
C SER A 32 -9.37 -9.54 16.43
N LEU A 33 -10.48 -9.65 15.68
CA LEU A 33 -11.74 -10.18 16.19
C LEU A 33 -11.67 -11.67 16.53
N LYS A 34 -10.99 -12.47 15.70
CA LYS A 34 -10.87 -13.91 15.91
C LYS A 34 -9.82 -14.28 16.95
N SER A 35 -8.67 -13.62 16.91
CA SER A 35 -7.47 -14.02 17.65
C SER A 35 -7.12 -13.12 18.82
N GLY A 36 -7.73 -11.94 18.89
CA GLY A 36 -7.49 -10.93 19.91
C GLY A 36 -6.48 -9.88 19.45
N ARG A 37 -6.59 -8.68 20.03
CA ARG A 37 -5.77 -7.50 19.68
C ARG A 37 -4.27 -7.73 19.83
N LYS A 38 -3.83 -8.46 20.87
CA LYS A 38 -2.41 -8.77 21.10
C LYS A 38 -1.82 -9.57 19.94
N SER A 39 -2.51 -10.63 19.49
CA SER A 39 -2.10 -11.41 18.32
C SER A 39 -2.07 -10.55 17.06
N ALA A 40 -3.05 -9.65 16.87
CA ALA A 40 -3.04 -8.72 15.74
C ALA A 40 -1.82 -7.79 15.73
N PHE A 41 -1.30 -7.35 16.87
CA PHE A 41 -0.05 -6.58 16.88
C PHE A 41 1.16 -7.37 16.39
N TYR A 42 1.25 -8.67 16.67
CA TYR A 42 2.30 -9.51 16.09
C TYR A 42 2.15 -9.63 14.56
N LEU A 43 0.93 -9.80 14.06
CA LEU A 43 0.64 -9.79 12.61
C LEU A 43 1.08 -8.47 11.97
N ILE A 44 0.74 -7.33 12.58
CA ILE A 44 1.11 -5.99 12.12
C ILE A 44 2.63 -5.80 12.18
N GLY A 45 3.32 -6.36 13.18
CA GLY A 45 4.77 -6.39 13.22
C GLY A 45 5.37 -7.07 11.98
N GLY A 46 4.77 -8.17 11.51
CA GLY A 46 5.16 -8.81 10.26
C GLY A 46 4.93 -7.94 9.02
N PHE A 47 3.82 -7.18 8.99
CA PHE A 47 3.56 -6.20 7.92
C PHE A 47 4.63 -5.11 7.91
N ALA A 48 4.89 -4.52 9.07
CA ALA A 48 5.85 -3.46 9.30
C ALA A 48 7.25 -3.85 8.80
N THR A 49 7.72 -5.06 9.11
CA THR A 49 9.03 -5.56 8.64
C THR A 49 9.13 -5.54 7.12
N VAL A 50 8.13 -6.04 6.41
CA VAL A 50 8.18 -6.10 4.94
C VAL A 50 7.99 -4.71 4.33
N LEU A 51 7.09 -3.89 4.87
CA LEU A 51 6.84 -2.52 4.40
C LEU A 51 8.09 -1.64 4.54
N PHE A 52 8.89 -1.85 5.58
CA PHE A 52 10.18 -1.18 5.74
C PHE A 52 11.10 -1.40 4.54
N PHE A 53 11.25 -2.66 4.09
CA PHE A 53 12.08 -2.98 2.92
C PHE A 53 11.45 -2.48 1.62
N GLN A 54 10.13 -2.63 1.46
CA GLN A 54 9.41 -2.14 0.28
C GLN A 54 9.53 -0.62 0.12
N ALA A 55 9.53 0.14 1.22
CA ALA A 55 9.75 1.58 1.20
C ALA A 55 11.17 1.95 0.74
N ASN A 56 12.19 1.23 1.20
CA ASN A 56 13.57 1.43 0.74
C ASN A 56 13.73 1.10 -0.76
N ILE A 57 13.13 0.00 -1.21
CA ILE A 57 13.13 -0.36 -2.64
C ILE A 57 12.43 0.73 -3.45
N GLY A 58 11.27 1.21 -2.99
CA GLY A 58 10.56 2.32 -3.63
C GLY A 58 11.39 3.60 -3.71
N ALA A 59 12.12 3.96 -2.65
CA ALA A 59 13.00 5.12 -2.63
C ALA A 59 14.14 5.00 -3.65
N TYR A 60 14.78 3.83 -3.71
CA TYR A 60 15.83 3.54 -4.70
C TYR A 60 15.31 3.62 -6.14
N LEU A 61 14.17 2.98 -6.42
CA LEU A 61 13.59 3.04 -7.77
C LEU A 61 13.20 4.47 -8.14
N SER A 62 12.72 5.27 -7.18
CA SER A 62 12.37 6.68 -7.41
C SER A 62 13.58 7.49 -7.82
N SER A 63 14.71 7.30 -7.13
CA SER A 63 15.94 8.04 -7.47
C SER A 63 16.50 7.64 -8.83
N VAL A 64 16.43 6.35 -9.19
CA VAL A 64 16.77 5.89 -10.54
C VAL A 64 15.88 6.54 -11.60
N LEU A 65 14.56 6.60 -11.38
CA LEU A 65 13.65 7.26 -12.32
C LEU A 65 13.96 8.76 -12.44
N MET A 66 14.08 9.46 -11.32
CA MET A 66 14.27 10.91 -11.29
C MET A 66 15.62 11.34 -11.86
N ALA A 67 16.65 10.50 -11.75
CA ALA A 67 17.95 10.74 -12.40
C ALA A 67 17.94 10.48 -13.91
N ASN A 68 17.01 9.66 -14.42
CA ASN A 68 16.91 9.30 -15.83
C ASN A 68 15.56 9.72 -16.39
N SER A 69 15.28 11.02 -16.31
CA SER A 69 13.98 11.61 -16.65
C SER A 69 13.55 11.39 -18.11
N GLU A 70 14.49 11.06 -19.00
CA GLU A 70 14.24 10.67 -20.38
C GLU A 70 13.27 9.48 -20.51
N TYR A 71 13.24 8.58 -19.52
CA TYR A 71 12.34 7.42 -19.53
C TYR A 71 10.95 7.71 -18.98
N ILE A 72 10.70 8.88 -18.38
CA ILE A 72 9.42 9.19 -17.74
C ILE A 72 8.27 9.05 -18.75
N THR A 73 8.41 9.61 -19.96
CA THR A 73 7.39 9.53 -21.01
C THR A 73 7.15 8.09 -21.45
N LEU A 74 8.20 7.28 -21.58
CA LEU A 74 8.08 5.87 -21.94
C LEU A 74 7.36 5.07 -20.84
N ILE A 75 7.76 5.27 -19.59
CA ILE A 75 7.15 4.65 -18.42
C ILE A 75 5.69 5.06 -18.28
N GLN A 76 5.35 6.33 -18.55
CA GLN A 76 3.97 6.79 -18.54
C GLN A 76 3.15 6.11 -19.64
N LYS A 77 3.68 5.95 -20.86
CA LYS A 77 2.99 5.21 -21.94
C LYS A 77 2.74 3.75 -21.56
N VAL A 78 3.76 3.05 -21.08
CA VAL A 78 3.64 1.64 -20.64
C VAL A 78 2.69 1.52 -19.45
N GLY A 79 2.84 2.39 -18.44
CA GLY A 79 2.00 2.46 -17.26
C GLY A 79 0.54 2.74 -17.60
N THR A 80 0.26 3.58 -18.59
CA THR A 80 -1.09 3.85 -19.10
C THR A 80 -1.73 2.57 -19.65
N GLY A 81 -1.00 1.80 -20.47
CA GLY A 81 -1.46 0.50 -20.95
C GLY A 81 -1.75 -0.47 -19.80
N ILE A 82 -0.85 -0.56 -18.83
CA ILE A 82 -1.01 -1.42 -17.64
C ILE A 82 -2.25 -1.00 -16.82
N LEU A 83 -2.47 0.30 -16.61
CA LEU A 83 -3.60 0.82 -15.85
C LEU A 83 -4.94 0.51 -16.53
N ILE A 84 -5.03 0.67 -17.85
CA ILE A 84 -6.24 0.34 -18.62
C ILE A 84 -6.52 -1.17 -18.54
N LEU A 85 -5.49 -2.01 -18.70
CA LEU A 85 -5.63 -3.46 -18.59
C LEU A 85 -6.04 -3.90 -17.18
N LEU A 86 -5.46 -3.30 -16.14
CA LEU A 86 -5.85 -3.53 -14.74
C LEU A 86 -7.30 -3.12 -14.50
N SER A 87 -7.71 -1.95 -14.99
CA SER A 87 -9.09 -1.46 -14.87
C SER A 87 -10.08 -2.44 -15.50
N ALA A 88 -9.81 -2.88 -16.74
CA ALA A 88 -10.63 -3.88 -17.42
C ALA A 88 -10.68 -5.21 -16.64
N ASN A 89 -9.54 -5.68 -16.11
CA ASN A 89 -9.50 -6.90 -15.31
C ASN A 89 -10.27 -6.76 -14.00
N PHE A 90 -10.18 -5.62 -13.31
CA PHE A 90 -10.92 -5.37 -12.07
C PHE A 90 -12.44 -5.29 -12.31
N PHE A 91 -12.89 -4.65 -13.39
CA PHE A 91 -14.31 -4.68 -13.76
C PHE A 91 -14.77 -6.11 -14.10
N ARG A 92 -13.97 -6.86 -14.86
CA ARG A 92 -14.27 -8.29 -15.14
C ARG A 92 -14.40 -9.08 -13.83
N LEU A 93 -13.47 -8.92 -12.90
CA LEU A 93 -13.51 -9.61 -11.61
C LEU A 93 -14.77 -9.23 -10.81
N TYR A 94 -15.14 -7.94 -10.81
CA TYR A 94 -16.34 -7.46 -10.12
C TYR A 94 -17.64 -8.07 -10.68
N PHE A 95 -17.81 -8.14 -12.00
CA PHE A 95 -19.04 -8.66 -12.62
C PHE A 95 -19.11 -10.19 -12.68
N THR A 96 -17.97 -10.88 -12.75
CA THR A 96 -17.93 -12.34 -12.93
C THR A 96 -17.73 -13.11 -11.61
N SER A 97 -17.11 -12.51 -10.60
CA SER A 97 -16.76 -13.24 -9.36
C SER A 97 -17.82 -13.08 -8.27
N LYS A 98 -18.41 -14.20 -7.85
CA LYS A 98 -19.09 -14.26 -6.53
C LYS A 98 -18.00 -14.36 -5.46
N LYS A 99 -17.56 -13.22 -4.92
CA LYS A 99 -16.55 -13.20 -3.85
C LYS A 99 -17.05 -13.95 -2.62
N GLN A 100 -16.63 -15.20 -2.47
CA GLN A 100 -16.71 -15.90 -1.20
C GLN A 100 -15.50 -15.53 -0.36
N ILE A 101 -15.75 -14.86 0.76
CA ILE A 101 -14.73 -14.62 1.78
C ILE A 101 -14.42 -15.98 2.42
N LYS A 102 -13.42 -16.69 1.91
CA LYS A 102 -12.90 -17.89 2.59
C LYS A 102 -12.35 -17.46 3.95
N LYS A 103 -12.92 -18.03 5.02
CA LYS A 103 -12.38 -17.86 6.37
C LYS A 103 -11.09 -18.68 6.46
N GLN A 104 -9.95 -18.04 6.23
CA GLN A 104 -8.67 -18.70 6.46
C GLN A 104 -8.38 -18.72 7.96
N GLU A 105 -8.05 -19.89 8.48
CA GLU A 105 -7.61 -20.05 9.86
C GLU A 105 -6.15 -19.65 9.99
N ILE A 106 -5.94 -18.46 10.55
CA ILE A 106 -4.60 -17.99 10.89
C ILE A 106 -4.31 -18.45 12.32
N ASP A 107 -3.31 -19.30 12.46
CA ASP A 107 -2.77 -19.73 13.75
C ASP A 107 -2.16 -18.53 14.49
N LYS A 108 -2.59 -18.32 15.74
CA LYS A 108 -2.12 -17.20 16.58
C LYS A 108 -0.62 -17.24 16.82
N SER A 109 -0.04 -18.45 16.92
CA SER A 109 1.40 -18.63 17.19
C SER A 109 2.27 -18.18 16.02
N LYS A 110 1.72 -18.20 14.80
CA LYS A 110 2.41 -17.84 13.55
C LYS A 110 2.01 -16.46 13.03
N ALA A 111 1.36 -15.63 13.86
CA ALA A 111 0.82 -14.33 13.45
C ALA A 111 1.85 -13.45 12.73
N TYR A 112 3.07 -13.33 13.28
CA TYR A 112 4.14 -12.53 12.68
C TYR A 112 4.56 -13.05 11.30
N LEU A 113 4.76 -14.37 11.15
CA LEU A 113 5.14 -14.97 9.88
C LEU A 113 4.02 -14.88 8.83
N HIS A 114 2.76 -15.04 9.25
CA HIS A 114 1.61 -14.74 8.40
C HIS A 114 1.61 -13.28 7.95
N GLY A 115 2.00 -12.37 8.86
CA GLY A 115 2.18 -10.96 8.57
C GLY A 115 3.15 -10.74 7.42
N ILE A 116 4.35 -11.31 7.54
CA ILE A 116 5.38 -11.26 6.49
C ILE A 116 4.82 -11.79 5.17
N GLY A 117 4.24 -13.00 5.15
CA GLY A 117 3.75 -13.62 3.92
C GLY A 117 2.68 -12.77 3.22
N MET A 118 1.72 -12.25 3.97
CA MET A 118 0.63 -11.43 3.42
C MET A 118 1.14 -10.08 2.90
N SER A 119 2.14 -9.49 3.56
CA SER A 119 2.74 -8.22 3.13
C SER A 119 3.65 -8.39 1.91
N LEU A 120 4.33 -9.53 1.75
CA LEU A 120 5.11 -9.85 0.54
C LEU A 120 4.21 -9.97 -0.69
N LEU A 121 2.98 -10.47 -0.53
CA LEU A 121 1.98 -10.53 -1.60
C LEU A 121 1.38 -9.15 -1.94
N ASN A 122 1.66 -8.11 -1.16
CA ASN A 122 1.21 -6.75 -1.45
C ASN A 122 2.11 -6.08 -2.50
N THR A 123 1.89 -6.42 -3.77
CA THR A 123 2.66 -5.87 -4.89
C THR A 123 2.47 -4.36 -5.06
N PHE A 124 1.38 -3.77 -4.54
CA PHE A 124 1.11 -2.32 -4.63
C PHE A 124 2.01 -1.47 -3.74
N ALA A 125 2.64 -2.04 -2.71
CA ALA A 125 3.45 -1.27 -1.77
C ALA A 125 4.65 -0.59 -2.45
N ILE A 126 5.38 -1.30 -3.31
CA ILE A 126 6.54 -0.75 -4.01
C ILE A 126 6.12 0.40 -4.95
N PRO A 127 5.15 0.23 -5.88
CA PRO A 127 4.62 1.32 -6.69
C PRO A 127 4.11 2.52 -5.88
N PHE A 128 3.47 2.28 -4.74
CA PHE A 128 2.99 3.34 -3.86
C PHE A 128 4.14 4.20 -3.30
N TYR A 129 5.16 3.56 -2.71
CA TYR A 129 6.33 4.30 -2.20
C TYR A 129 7.13 4.94 -3.33
N PHE A 130 7.32 4.23 -4.44
CA PHE A 130 7.96 4.75 -5.65
C PHE A 130 7.29 6.04 -6.14
N THR A 131 5.97 6.03 -6.29
CA THR A 131 5.22 7.20 -6.78
C THR A 131 5.29 8.35 -5.77
N SER A 132 5.10 8.06 -4.49
CA SER A 132 5.07 9.08 -3.43
C SER A 132 6.43 9.75 -3.25
N ILE A 133 7.52 8.97 -3.28
CA ILE A 133 8.87 9.50 -3.13
C ILE A 133 9.31 10.23 -4.42
N SER A 134 8.96 9.72 -5.61
CA SER A 134 9.21 10.44 -6.86
C SER A 134 8.53 11.81 -6.87
N LEU A 135 7.28 11.91 -6.36
CA LEU A 135 6.60 13.18 -6.18
C LEU A 135 7.34 14.10 -5.21
N LEU A 136 7.78 13.59 -4.06
CA LEU A 136 8.56 14.39 -3.10
C LEU A 136 9.91 14.86 -3.67
N ILE A 137 10.58 14.03 -4.48
CA ILE A 137 11.82 14.42 -5.18
C ILE A 137 11.52 15.53 -6.18
N GLY A 138 10.47 15.39 -6.99
CA GLY A 138 10.05 16.41 -7.96
C GLY A 138 9.61 17.74 -7.33
N LEU A 139 9.13 17.71 -6.08
CA LEU A 139 8.80 18.90 -5.28
C LEU A 139 9.97 19.41 -4.42
N GLU A 140 11.17 18.85 -4.58
CA GLU A 140 12.38 19.19 -3.80
C GLU A 140 12.25 18.97 -2.27
N TYR A 141 11.24 18.21 -1.83
CA TYR A 141 11.02 17.86 -0.42
C TYR A 141 11.74 16.59 0.02
N PHE A 142 12.31 15.84 -0.92
CA PHE A 142 13.10 14.65 -0.63
C PHE A 142 14.30 14.56 -1.54
N GLU A 143 15.47 14.32 -0.96
CA GLU A 143 16.70 14.03 -1.68
C GLU A 143 17.11 12.60 -1.37
N TYR A 144 17.32 11.79 -2.41
CA TYR A 144 17.69 10.41 -2.21
C TYR A 144 19.12 10.27 -1.69
N SER A 145 19.25 9.62 -0.54
CA SER A 145 20.46 8.99 -0.07
C SER A 145 20.06 7.71 0.66
N LEU A 146 20.99 6.76 0.81
CA LEU A 146 20.71 5.53 1.56
C LEU A 146 20.20 5.85 2.97
N LEU A 147 20.78 6.87 3.60
CA LEU A 147 20.42 7.31 4.94
C LEU A 147 19.00 7.93 4.98
N ASN A 148 18.68 8.82 4.03
CA ASN A 148 17.34 9.43 3.94
C ASN A 148 16.26 8.38 3.64
N SER A 149 16.57 7.38 2.81
CA SER A 149 15.70 6.24 2.52
C SER A 149 15.41 5.41 3.77
N LEU A 150 16.43 5.15 4.60
CA LEU A 150 16.27 4.45 5.87
C LEU A 150 15.38 5.25 6.81
N TYR A 151 15.61 6.55 6.96
CA TYR A 151 14.78 7.42 7.80
C TYR A 151 13.33 7.48 7.33
N PHE A 152 13.11 7.63 6.02
CA PHE A 152 11.77 7.56 5.43
C PHE A 152 11.10 6.22 5.75
N SER A 153 11.82 5.11 5.60
CA SER A 153 11.29 3.77 5.82
C SER A 153 10.97 3.49 7.28
N ILE A 154 11.76 4.01 8.23
CA ILE A 154 11.42 3.98 9.67
C ILE A 154 10.11 4.72 9.91
N GLY A 155 10.00 5.94 9.38
CA GLY A 155 8.78 6.76 9.52
C GLY A 155 7.57 6.07 8.93
N SER A 156 7.71 5.53 7.72
CA SER A 156 6.69 4.78 7.00
C SER A 156 6.22 3.53 7.76
N THR A 157 7.16 2.82 8.36
CA THR A 157 6.87 1.65 9.19
C THR A 157 6.06 2.04 10.41
N ALA A 158 6.45 3.12 11.10
CA ALA A 158 5.71 3.66 12.24
C ALA A 158 4.30 4.15 11.84
N GLY A 159 4.17 4.84 10.71
CA GLY A 159 2.89 5.34 10.19
C GLY A 159 1.92 4.21 9.86
N SER A 160 2.38 3.22 9.08
CA SER A 160 1.60 2.02 8.75
C SER A 160 1.22 1.24 10.00
N PHE A 161 2.18 0.98 10.89
CA PHE A 161 1.93 0.26 12.14
C PHE A 161 0.86 0.97 12.98
N THR A 162 0.95 2.29 13.12
CA THR A 162 -0.03 3.09 13.86
C THR A 162 -1.42 2.93 13.29
N LEU A 163 -1.59 3.05 11.97
CA LEU A 163 -2.90 2.91 11.36
C LEU A 163 -3.46 1.50 11.48
N TYR A 164 -2.66 0.47 11.21
CA TYR A 164 -3.09 -0.91 11.42
C TYR A 164 -3.41 -1.19 12.90
N ALA A 165 -2.68 -0.61 13.84
CA ALA A 165 -2.97 -0.70 15.25
C ALA A 165 -4.32 -0.07 15.61
N VAL A 166 -4.67 1.06 15.01
CA VAL A 166 -6.01 1.66 15.11
C VAL A 166 -7.05 0.69 14.57
N TYR A 167 -6.87 0.15 13.36
CA TYR A 167 -7.78 -0.86 12.78
C TYR A 167 -7.98 -2.07 13.70
N ALA A 168 -6.92 -2.60 14.29
CA ALA A 168 -7.00 -3.72 15.25
C ALA A 168 -7.79 -3.34 16.51
N THR A 169 -7.65 -2.09 16.96
CA THR A 169 -8.28 -1.57 18.18
C THR A 169 -9.78 -1.33 18.00
N VAL A 170 -10.18 -0.79 16.86
CA VAL A 170 -11.60 -0.45 16.57
C VAL A 170 -12.33 -1.55 15.78
N ALA A 171 -11.69 -2.71 15.57
CA ALA A 171 -12.14 -3.79 14.70
C ALA A 171 -13.63 -4.14 14.83
N SER A 172 -14.14 -4.26 16.07
CA SER A 172 -15.54 -4.64 16.35
C SER A 172 -16.56 -3.61 15.87
N ARG A 173 -16.17 -2.34 15.74
CA ARG A 173 -17.05 -1.26 15.29
C ARG A 173 -17.05 -1.09 13.78
N ILE A 174 -16.01 -1.56 13.10
CA ILE A 174 -15.77 -1.25 11.68
C ILE A 174 -15.87 -2.46 10.75
N GLU A 175 -15.88 -3.70 11.28
CA GLU A 175 -15.88 -4.93 10.48
C GLU A 175 -16.97 -4.95 9.40
N HIS A 176 -18.21 -4.64 9.75
CA HIS A 176 -19.33 -4.67 8.81
C HIS A 176 -19.12 -3.68 7.66
N LYS A 177 -18.72 -2.44 7.98
CA LYS A 177 -18.46 -1.38 6.98
C LYS A 177 -17.28 -1.76 6.07
N LEU A 178 -16.20 -2.27 6.64
CA LEU A 178 -15.02 -2.71 5.91
C LEU A 178 -15.32 -3.89 5.00
N THR A 179 -16.08 -4.87 5.48
CA THR A 179 -16.46 -6.04 4.68
C THR A 179 -17.32 -5.62 3.49
N PHE A 180 -18.23 -4.67 3.68
CA PHE A 180 -19.03 -4.09 2.60
C PHE A 180 -18.15 -3.41 1.53
N ILE A 181 -17.16 -2.61 1.96
CA ILE A 181 -16.20 -1.96 1.03
C ILE A 181 -15.35 -3.01 0.31
N ALA A 182 -14.88 -4.05 1.02
CA ALA A 182 -14.06 -5.12 0.48
C ALA A 182 -14.72 -5.87 -0.69
N ILE A 183 -16.02 -6.12 -0.58
CA ILE A 183 -16.80 -6.80 -1.63
C ILE A 183 -16.82 -5.95 -2.91
N ARG A 184 -16.82 -4.62 -2.79
CA ARG A 184 -16.82 -3.67 -3.91
C ARG A 184 -15.42 -3.20 -4.32
N MET A 185 -14.36 -3.75 -3.72
CA MET A 185 -13.00 -3.26 -3.94
C MET A 185 -12.58 -3.32 -5.42
N ASP A 186 -12.97 -4.37 -6.13
CA ASP A 186 -12.61 -4.51 -7.55
C ASP A 186 -13.30 -3.42 -8.38
N PHE A 187 -14.55 -3.05 -8.07
CA PHE A 187 -15.21 -1.93 -8.72
C PHE A 187 -14.51 -0.60 -8.44
N ILE A 188 -14.13 -0.35 -7.18
CA ILE A 188 -13.43 0.88 -6.76
C ILE A 188 -12.07 0.97 -7.46
N LEU A 189 -11.28 -0.11 -7.44
CA LEU A 189 -9.98 -0.17 -8.11
C LEU A 189 -10.12 -0.06 -9.63
N GLY A 190 -11.14 -0.67 -10.22
CA GLY A 190 -11.49 -0.54 -11.63
C GLY A 190 -11.75 0.92 -12.03
N CYS A 191 -12.57 1.63 -11.24
CA CYS A 191 -12.82 3.05 -11.46
C CYS A 191 -11.55 3.90 -11.29
N LEU A 192 -10.79 3.69 -10.20
CA LEU A 192 -9.61 4.50 -9.89
C LEU A 192 -8.51 4.32 -10.94
N THR A 193 -8.17 3.07 -11.28
CA THR A 193 -7.20 2.77 -12.35
C THR A 193 -7.69 3.21 -13.72
N GLY A 194 -8.99 3.11 -13.98
CA GLY A 194 -9.61 3.55 -15.24
C GLY A 194 -9.55 5.05 -15.42
N VAL A 195 -9.93 5.84 -14.40
CA VAL A 195 -9.85 7.31 -14.43
C VAL A 195 -8.42 7.78 -14.63
N VAL A 196 -7.46 7.23 -13.89
CA VAL A 196 -6.04 7.59 -14.04
C VAL A 196 -5.50 7.16 -15.41
N GLY A 197 -5.87 5.96 -15.88
CA GLY A 197 -5.46 5.44 -17.18
C GLY A 197 -6.00 6.29 -18.35
N VAL A 198 -7.30 6.60 -18.35
CA VAL A 198 -7.92 7.45 -19.37
C VAL A 198 -7.37 8.88 -19.30
N GLY A 199 -7.19 9.44 -18.10
CA GLY A 199 -6.58 10.76 -17.93
C GLY A 199 -5.17 10.82 -18.51
N ASN A 200 -4.33 9.81 -18.22
CA ASN A 200 -3.00 9.71 -18.81
C ASN A 200 -3.03 9.52 -20.33
N LEU A 201 -3.98 8.73 -20.86
CA LEU A 201 -4.12 8.55 -22.30
C LEU A 201 -4.45 9.88 -22.99
N ILE A 202 -5.39 10.65 -22.45
CA ILE A 202 -5.76 11.98 -22.97
C ILE A 202 -4.56 12.92 -22.91
N TYR A 203 -3.77 12.89 -21.83
CA TYR A 203 -2.58 13.72 -21.69
C TYR A 203 -1.46 13.36 -22.69
N LEU A 204 -1.37 12.10 -23.11
CA LEU A 204 -0.34 11.61 -24.04
C LEU A 204 -0.70 11.79 -25.52
N LEU A 205 -1.96 12.09 -25.83
CA LEU A 205 -2.46 12.40 -27.18
C LEU A 205 -2.22 13.88 -27.51
#